data_AF-A0AAU9IP61-F1
#
_entry.id   AF-A0AAU9IP61-F1
#
_cell.length_a   1.000
_cell.length_b   1.000
_cell.length_c   1.000
_cell.angle_alpha   90.00
_cell.angle_beta   90.00
_cell.angle_gamma   90.00
#
_symmetry.space_group_name_H-M   'P 1'
#
loop_
_entity.id
_entity.type
_entity.pdbx_description
1 polymer ?
#
loop_
_entity_poly.entity_id
_entity_poly.type
_entity_poly.pdbx_seq_one_letter_code
_entity_poly.pdbx_strand_id
1 'polypeptide(L)'
;MDSRRDTRTNSLPSSPPGEDAAQDCKKKIAIMKKAVLMEREAKQKDLELADSLQKKLGMLNLTLAEKDSQIKTMNEERERLEQELTQLKERNKNGSSSPAKVPKKSVATLEQQNKKLLEEYHFLKQENQDLQTMYATINQACEEIQKEIKSKDDTLRKTVSELQAQLADTLRQQESLEKDMRDAQMSYNNLLETEKKLKADLEMASNTYQAIEEEIQVIKQEILVKQGQIARLNERLLKQGENEAMLSNKLMQYKNELEEAESYYQKHDVTKINHLINRPATIELKRNHTGEYIIEIEEHSNKYVYDIKSIESVFVHPNSERRFYIKFIDNNLMEFQSNSAEQIASKIKNFLTRANSAGPRDES
;
A
#
# COMPACT_ATOMS: atom_id res chain seq x y z
N MET A 1 43.73 -35.89 30.45
CA MET A 1 43.13 -36.92 29.59
C MET A 1 41.63 -36.68 29.56
N ASP A 2 41.04 -36.86 28.37
CA ASP A 2 39.62 -36.89 28.03
C ASP A 2 38.86 -35.56 28.18
N SER A 3 38.70 -34.71 27.16
CA SER A 3 38.41 -34.93 25.74
C SER A 3 37.06 -35.62 25.49
N ARG A 4 35.97 -34.85 25.48
CA ARG A 4 34.80 -35.12 24.63
C ARG A 4 34.21 -33.83 24.08
N ARG A 5 34.47 -33.66 22.78
CA ARG A 5 33.79 -32.82 21.79
C ARG A 5 32.54 -33.56 21.29
N ASP A 6 31.75 -32.83 20.50
CA ASP A 6 30.65 -33.27 19.62
C ASP A 6 29.26 -33.29 20.30
N THR A 7 28.18 -32.71 19.77
CA THR A 7 27.85 -32.34 18.38
C THR A 7 26.74 -31.28 18.34
N ARG A 8 26.75 -30.49 17.28
CA ARG A 8 25.70 -29.58 16.82
C ARG A 8 24.35 -30.29 16.62
N THR A 9 23.26 -29.63 16.99
CA THR A 9 22.04 -29.51 16.17
C THR A 9 21.33 -28.18 16.49
N ASN A 10 21.56 -27.19 15.63
CA ASN A 10 20.66 -26.05 15.47
C ASN A 10 19.37 -26.55 14.83
N SER A 11 18.24 -26.42 15.51
CA SER A 11 16.92 -26.47 14.89
C SER A 11 16.18 -25.19 15.22
N LEU A 12 16.28 -24.23 14.31
CA LEU A 12 15.33 -23.13 14.14
C LEU A 12 13.95 -23.72 13.79
N PRO A 13 12.85 -23.25 14.38
CA PRO A 13 11.59 -23.15 13.67
C PRO A 13 11.44 -21.70 13.21
N SER A 14 11.95 -21.41 12.02
CA SER A 14 11.61 -20.19 11.29
C SER A 14 10.47 -20.52 10.33
N SER A 15 9.24 -20.57 10.85
CA SER A 15 8.05 -20.43 10.00
C SER A 15 7.83 -18.94 9.74
N PRO A 16 7.61 -18.51 8.48
CA PRO A 16 7.41 -17.11 8.16
C PRO A 16 6.08 -16.62 8.79
N PRO A 17 6.03 -15.41 9.37
CA PRO A 17 4.86 -14.88 10.09
C PRO A 17 3.62 -14.60 9.21
N GLY A 18 3.57 -15.12 7.98
CA GLY A 18 2.49 -14.91 6.99
C GLY A 18 1.58 -16.11 6.72
N GLU A 19 2.02 -17.35 6.98
CA GLU A 19 1.21 -18.54 6.65
C GLU A 19 0.04 -18.75 7.62
N ASP A 20 0.25 -18.56 8.92
CA ASP A 20 -0.81 -18.66 9.92
C ASP A 20 -1.89 -17.57 9.74
N ALA A 21 -1.48 -16.35 9.39
CA ALA A 21 -2.40 -15.24 9.12
C ALA A 21 -3.25 -15.49 7.86
N ALA A 22 -2.64 -16.04 6.79
CA ALA A 22 -3.36 -16.39 5.57
C ALA A 22 -4.35 -17.56 5.79
N GLN A 23 -3.98 -18.53 6.63
CA GLN A 23 -4.84 -19.66 6.96
C GLN A 23 -6.00 -19.26 7.88
N ASP A 24 -5.77 -18.33 8.81
CA ASP A 24 -6.82 -17.75 9.66
C ASP A 24 -7.81 -16.89 8.85
N CYS A 25 -7.31 -16.15 7.85
CA CYS A 25 -8.14 -15.37 6.94
C CYS A 25 -9.03 -16.29 6.07
N LYS A 26 -8.49 -17.40 5.55
CA LYS A 26 -9.28 -18.40 4.82
C LYS A 26 -10.39 -19.01 5.69
N LYS A 27 -10.12 -19.30 6.97
CA LYS A 27 -11.13 -19.80 7.91
C LYS A 27 -12.22 -18.77 8.16
N LYS A 28 -11.87 -17.49 8.36
CA LYS A 28 -12.85 -16.40 8.54
C LYS A 28 -13.72 -16.20 7.31
N ILE A 29 -13.16 -16.24 6.10
CA ILE A 29 -13.92 -16.15 4.84
C ILE A 29 -14.90 -17.34 4.72
N ALA A 30 -14.49 -18.55 5.08
CA ALA A 30 -15.38 -19.72 5.05
C ALA A 30 -16.55 -19.58 6.04
N ILE A 31 -16.30 -19.06 7.25
CA ILE A 31 -17.35 -18.79 8.25
C ILE A 31 -18.30 -17.71 7.74
N MET A 32 -17.79 -16.61 7.18
CA MET A 32 -18.62 -15.54 6.61
C MET A 32 -19.47 -16.04 5.44
N LYS A 33 -18.92 -16.84 4.52
CA LYS A 33 -19.69 -17.44 3.43
C LYS A 33 -20.83 -18.31 3.94
N LYS A 34 -20.58 -19.11 4.99
CA LYS A 34 -21.60 -19.93 5.64
C LYS A 34 -22.67 -19.07 6.32
N ALA A 35 -22.29 -17.99 7.00
CA ALA A 35 -23.21 -17.05 7.62
C ALA A 35 -24.13 -16.36 6.60
N VAL A 36 -23.57 -15.91 5.47
CA VAL A 36 -24.35 -15.28 4.38
C VAL A 36 -25.33 -16.27 3.75
N LEU A 37 -24.95 -17.53 3.57
CA LEU A 37 -25.87 -18.56 3.09
C LEU A 37 -27.02 -18.80 4.07
N MET A 38 -26.73 -18.89 5.37
CA MET A 38 -27.78 -19.04 6.40
C MET A 38 -28.71 -17.83 6.48
N GLU A 39 -28.18 -16.60 6.36
CA GLU A 39 -28.99 -15.38 6.34
C GLU A 39 -29.91 -15.33 5.11
N ARG A 40 -29.41 -15.77 3.95
CA ARG A 40 -30.20 -15.86 2.72
C ARG A 40 -31.34 -16.88 2.84
N GLU A 41 -31.07 -18.04 3.43
CA GLU A 41 -32.10 -19.05 3.70
C GLU A 41 -33.14 -18.57 4.73
N ALA A 42 -32.73 -17.82 5.76
CA ALA A 42 -33.63 -17.23 6.73
C ALA A 42 -34.57 -16.19 6.08
N LYS A 43 -34.02 -15.27 5.28
CA LYS A 43 -34.83 -14.28 4.54
C LYS A 43 -35.81 -14.90 3.56
N GLN A 44 -35.42 -16.01 2.91
CA GLN A 44 -36.32 -16.75 2.03
C GLN A 44 -37.52 -17.34 2.81
N LYS A 45 -37.28 -17.91 4.00
CA LYS A 45 -38.35 -18.42 4.87
C LYS A 45 -39.25 -17.30 5.39
N ASP A 46 -38.69 -16.13 5.71
CA ASP A 46 -39.47 -14.98 6.15
C ASP A 46 -40.40 -14.46 5.04
N LEU A 47 -39.92 -14.45 3.79
CA LEU A 47 -40.72 -14.12 2.60
C LEU A 47 -41.86 -15.11 2.39
N GLU A 48 -41.59 -16.41 2.50
CA GLU A 48 -42.63 -17.45 2.39
C GLU A 48 -43.67 -17.35 3.51
N LEU A 49 -43.26 -16.97 4.73
CA LEU A 49 -44.15 -16.72 5.85
C LEU A 49 -45.02 -15.46 5.62
N ALA A 50 -44.43 -14.38 5.09
CA ALA A 50 -45.14 -13.15 4.77
C ALA A 50 -46.22 -13.40 3.70
N ASP A 51 -45.90 -14.13 2.64
CA ASP A 51 -46.86 -14.52 1.60
C ASP A 51 -48.02 -15.37 2.17
N SER A 52 -47.71 -16.27 3.12
CA SER A 52 -48.71 -17.09 3.81
C SER A 52 -49.64 -16.25 4.68
N LEU A 53 -49.09 -15.30 5.44
CA LEU A 53 -49.87 -14.37 6.27
C LEU A 53 -50.73 -13.45 5.42
N GLN A 54 -50.22 -12.95 4.29
CA GLN A 54 -50.99 -12.13 3.36
C GLN A 54 -52.19 -12.89 2.78
N LYS A 55 -52.03 -14.17 2.44
CA LYS A 55 -53.14 -15.04 2.03
C LYS A 55 -54.18 -15.22 3.14
N LYS A 56 -53.75 -15.47 4.38
CA LYS A 56 -54.66 -15.57 5.54
C LYS A 56 -55.43 -14.27 5.81
N LEU A 57 -54.76 -13.13 5.67
CA LEU A 57 -55.38 -11.81 5.82
C LEU A 57 -56.43 -11.56 4.74
N GLY A 58 -56.15 -11.98 3.49
CA GLY A 58 -57.12 -11.96 2.40
C GLY A 58 -58.38 -12.78 2.70
N MET A 59 -58.23 -13.99 3.26
CA MET A 59 -59.37 -14.82 3.66
C MET A 59 -60.17 -14.18 4.80
N LEU A 60 -59.50 -13.62 5.81
CA LEU A 60 -60.14 -12.94 6.93
C LEU A 60 -60.96 -11.72 6.47
N ASN A 61 -60.42 -10.93 5.54
CA ASN A 61 -61.13 -9.79 4.96
C ASN A 61 -62.39 -10.24 4.18
N LEU A 62 -62.30 -11.37 3.46
CA LEU A 62 -63.46 -11.95 2.79
C LEU A 62 -64.54 -12.39 3.79
N THR A 63 -64.14 -13.08 4.87
CA THR A 63 -65.06 -13.50 5.93
C THR A 63 -65.69 -12.33 6.67
N LEU A 64 -64.95 -11.24 6.90
CA LEU A 64 -65.50 -10.02 7.48
C LEU A 64 -66.57 -9.41 6.58
N ALA A 65 -66.30 -9.31 5.27
CA ALA A 65 -67.28 -8.80 4.31
C ALA A 65 -68.56 -9.67 4.26
N GLU A 66 -68.42 -11.00 4.35
CA GLU A 66 -69.56 -11.91 4.45
C GLU A 66 -70.36 -11.68 5.74
N LYS A 67 -69.68 -11.47 6.88
CA LYS A 67 -70.34 -11.22 8.17
C LYS A 67 -71.03 -9.87 8.23
N ASP A 68 -70.43 -8.83 7.65
CA ASP A 68 -71.06 -7.51 7.53
C ASP A 68 -72.33 -7.56 6.68
N SER A 69 -72.30 -8.32 5.58
CA SER A 69 -73.49 -8.58 4.76
C SER A 69 -74.59 -9.28 5.58
N GLN A 70 -74.21 -10.31 6.35
CA GLN A 70 -75.14 -11.07 7.20
C GLN A 70 -75.77 -10.18 8.30
N ILE A 71 -75.00 -9.29 8.93
CA ILE A 71 -75.50 -8.31 9.92
C ILE A 71 -76.52 -7.38 9.27
N LYS A 72 -76.24 -6.90 8.06
CA LYS A 72 -77.16 -6.03 7.33
C LYS A 72 -78.50 -6.72 7.08
N THR A 73 -78.48 -7.98 6.63
CA THR A 73 -79.72 -8.76 6.42
C THR A 73 -80.51 -8.95 7.71
N MET A 74 -79.85 -9.24 8.83
CA MET A 74 -80.53 -9.38 10.12
C MET A 74 -81.14 -8.06 10.62
N ASN A 75 -80.48 -6.93 10.37
CA ASN A 75 -81.02 -5.62 10.74
C ASN A 75 -82.27 -5.28 9.93
N GLU A 76 -82.27 -5.57 8.62
CA GLU A 76 -83.45 -5.39 7.75
C GLU A 76 -84.63 -6.28 8.21
N GLU A 77 -84.36 -7.51 8.65
CA GLU A 77 -85.39 -8.41 9.19
C GLU A 77 -85.92 -7.93 10.56
N ARG A 78 -85.05 -7.40 11.42
CA ARG A 78 -85.45 -6.82 12.71
C ARG A 78 -86.38 -5.62 12.53
N GLU A 79 -86.05 -4.71 11.61
CA GLU A 79 -86.91 -3.54 11.31
C GLU A 79 -88.28 -3.97 10.80
N ARG A 80 -88.34 -5.02 9.95
CA ARG A 80 -89.60 -5.59 9.47
C ARG A 80 -90.45 -6.15 10.61
N LEU A 81 -89.84 -6.91 11.53
CA LEU A 81 -90.54 -7.47 12.69
C LEU A 81 -91.02 -6.39 13.66
N GLU A 82 -90.23 -5.33 13.87
CA GLU A 82 -90.66 -4.17 14.67
C GLU A 82 -91.90 -3.48 14.08
N GLN A 83 -91.98 -3.34 12.75
CA GLN A 83 -93.16 -2.80 12.07
C GLN A 83 -94.41 -3.68 12.25
N GLU A 84 -94.29 -5.01 12.11
CA GLU A 84 -95.42 -5.95 12.32
C GLU A 84 -95.93 -5.93 13.77
N LEU A 85 -95.03 -5.84 14.74
CA LEU A 85 -95.37 -5.78 16.17
C LEU A 85 -96.13 -4.50 16.52
N THR A 86 -95.81 -3.40 15.83
CA THR A 86 -96.49 -2.11 15.99
C THR A 86 -97.92 -2.16 15.44
N GLN A 87 -98.14 -2.82 14.29
CA GLN A 87 -99.48 -3.01 13.71
C GLN A 87 -100.37 -3.93 14.57
N LEU A 88 -99.81 -4.97 15.19
CA LEU A 88 -100.54 -5.85 16.09
C LEU A 88 -100.96 -5.14 17.39
N LYS A 89 -100.13 -4.23 17.91
CA LYS A 89 -100.48 -3.40 19.08
C LYS A 89 -101.62 -2.43 18.79
N GLU A 90 -101.74 -1.93 17.56
CA GLU A 90 -102.87 -1.08 17.17
C GLU A 90 -104.18 -1.88 17.03
N ARG A 91 -104.12 -3.12 16.52
CA ARG A 91 -105.29 -4.02 16.45
C ARG A 91 -105.85 -4.41 17.82
N ASN A 92 -104.99 -4.57 18.83
CA ASN A 92 -105.41 -4.96 20.18
C ASN A 92 -105.99 -3.82 21.03
N LYS A 93 -105.91 -2.56 20.55
CA LYS A 93 -106.44 -1.38 21.26
C LYS A 93 -107.96 -1.14 21.07
N ASN A 94 -108.62 -1.90 20.19
CA ASN A 94 -110.03 -1.72 19.82
C ASN A 94 -111.01 -2.76 20.40
N GLY A 95 -110.66 -3.45 21.49
CA GLY A 95 -111.55 -4.40 22.16
C GLY A 95 -111.93 -3.96 23.57
N SER A 96 -113.16 -3.47 23.78
CA SER A 96 -113.78 -3.47 25.13
C SER A 96 -115.31 -3.36 25.08
N SER A 97 -115.94 -4.54 25.24
CA SER A 97 -117.10 -4.90 26.07
C SER A 97 -118.12 -3.82 26.53
N SER A 98 -119.40 -4.12 26.28
CA SER A 98 -120.54 -3.60 27.05
C SER A 98 -121.35 -4.78 27.60
N PRO A 99 -121.62 -4.89 28.92
CA PRO A 99 -122.35 -6.03 29.48
C PRO A 99 -123.87 -5.83 29.36
N ALA A 100 -124.54 -6.88 28.89
CA ALA A 100 -125.99 -6.96 28.78
C ALA A 100 -126.67 -7.03 30.16
N LYS A 101 -127.83 -6.36 30.24
CA LYS A 101 -128.74 -6.32 31.40
C LYS A 101 -129.26 -7.71 31.76
N VAL A 102 -129.27 -8.01 33.06
CA VAL A 102 -129.88 -9.19 33.67
C VAL A 102 -131.40 -9.00 33.83
N PRO A 103 -132.23 -10.01 33.50
CA PRO A 103 -133.49 -10.20 34.18
C PRO A 103 -133.55 -11.53 34.96
N LYS A 104 -134.28 -11.44 36.07
CA LYS A 104 -134.46 -12.40 37.18
C LYS A 104 -134.76 -13.84 36.73
N LYS A 105 -134.06 -14.81 37.34
CA LYS A 105 -134.35 -16.26 37.24
C LYS A 105 -134.60 -16.86 38.64
N SER A 106 -135.30 -18.00 38.70
CA SER A 106 -135.76 -18.65 39.94
C SER A 106 -134.62 -19.22 40.80
N VAL A 107 -134.90 -19.48 42.08
CA VAL A 107 -133.92 -19.91 43.11
C VAL A 107 -133.12 -21.16 42.69
N ALA A 108 -133.75 -22.16 42.06
CA ALA A 108 -133.08 -23.37 41.59
C ALA A 108 -132.04 -23.10 40.47
N THR A 109 -132.31 -22.14 39.58
CA THR A 109 -131.34 -21.70 38.57
C THR A 109 -130.19 -20.89 39.16
N LEU A 110 -130.43 -20.15 40.24
CA LEU A 110 -129.39 -19.41 40.97
C LEU A 110 -128.47 -20.35 41.76
N GLU A 111 -128.99 -21.41 42.37
CA GLU A 111 -128.19 -22.43 43.06
C GLU A 111 -127.30 -23.22 42.08
N GLN A 112 -127.84 -23.61 40.92
CA GLN A 112 -127.05 -24.27 39.88
C GLN A 112 -125.98 -23.33 39.29
N GLN A 113 -126.28 -22.04 39.13
CA GLN A 113 -125.29 -21.04 38.71
C GLN A 113 -124.23 -20.80 39.79
N ASN A 114 -124.61 -20.73 41.08
CA ASN A 114 -123.66 -20.60 42.18
C ASN A 114 -122.73 -21.80 42.27
N LYS A 115 -123.23 -23.03 42.09
CA LYS A 115 -122.38 -24.22 42.08
C LYS A 115 -121.37 -24.18 40.92
N LYS A 116 -121.81 -23.82 39.72
CA LYS A 116 -120.91 -23.63 38.56
C LYS A 116 -119.89 -22.52 38.78
N LEU A 117 -120.31 -21.39 39.35
CA LEU A 117 -119.43 -20.28 39.71
C LEU A 117 -118.41 -20.67 40.78
N LEU A 118 -118.79 -21.55 41.73
CA LEU A 118 -117.88 -22.05 42.75
C LEU A 118 -116.83 -23.01 42.15
N GLU A 119 -117.27 -23.91 41.26
CA GLU A 119 -116.38 -24.80 40.50
C GLU A 119 -115.42 -24.01 39.61
N GLU A 120 -115.91 -22.99 38.90
CA GLU A 120 -115.11 -22.07 38.08
C GLU A 120 -114.16 -21.22 38.93
N TYR A 121 -114.59 -20.76 40.10
CA TYR A 121 -113.72 -20.06 41.06
C TYR A 121 -112.60 -20.97 41.58
N HIS A 122 -112.91 -22.23 41.91
CA HIS A 122 -111.89 -23.19 42.35
C HIS A 122 -110.91 -23.53 41.23
N PHE A 123 -111.38 -23.70 39.99
CA PHE A 123 -110.54 -23.90 38.82
C PHE A 123 -109.62 -22.69 38.57
N LEU A 124 -110.19 -21.47 38.54
CA LEU A 124 -109.41 -20.23 38.37
C LEU A 124 -108.41 -20.01 39.51
N LYS A 125 -108.75 -20.40 40.75
CA LYS A 125 -107.83 -20.34 41.88
C LYS A 125 -106.64 -21.28 41.69
N GLN A 126 -106.89 -22.50 41.21
CA GLN A 126 -105.84 -23.46 40.90
C GLN A 126 -104.98 -22.97 39.73
N GLU A 127 -105.59 -22.50 38.65
CA GLU A 127 -104.88 -21.92 37.50
C GLU A 127 -104.01 -20.73 37.90
N ASN A 128 -104.50 -19.86 38.79
CA ASN A 128 -103.71 -18.73 39.30
C ASN A 128 -102.53 -19.20 40.16
N GLN A 129 -102.68 -20.26 40.95
CA GLN A 129 -101.57 -20.88 41.70
C GLN A 129 -100.53 -21.52 40.76
N ASP A 130 -100.98 -22.20 39.71
CA ASP A 130 -100.10 -22.79 38.70
C ASP A 130 -99.34 -21.68 37.93
N LEU A 131 -100.04 -20.61 37.54
CA LEU A 131 -99.43 -19.43 36.90
C LEU A 131 -98.44 -18.71 37.82
N GLN A 132 -98.74 -18.58 39.13
CA GLN A 132 -97.80 -18.02 40.11
C GLN A 132 -96.53 -18.87 40.22
N THR A 133 -96.67 -20.20 40.21
CA THR A 133 -95.53 -21.13 40.28
C THR A 133 -94.70 -21.07 39.00
N MET A 134 -95.35 -21.01 37.83
CA MET A 134 -94.66 -20.80 36.54
C MET A 134 -93.94 -19.46 36.51
N TYR A 135 -94.58 -18.38 36.97
CA TYR A 135 -93.98 -17.05 37.03
C TYR A 135 -92.74 -17.03 37.91
N ALA A 136 -92.79 -17.65 39.09
CA ALA A 136 -91.63 -17.77 39.99
C ALA A 136 -90.48 -18.55 39.33
N THR A 137 -90.79 -19.65 38.64
CA THR A 137 -89.79 -20.46 37.91
C THR A 137 -89.15 -19.68 36.77
N ILE A 138 -89.94 -18.94 35.97
CA ILE A 138 -89.44 -18.11 34.88
C ILE A 138 -88.57 -16.97 35.42
N ASN A 139 -88.99 -16.29 36.50
CA ASN A 139 -88.17 -15.26 37.12
C ASN A 139 -86.83 -15.80 37.61
N GLN A 140 -86.81 -16.97 38.25
CA GLN A 140 -85.56 -17.60 38.67
C GLN A 140 -84.65 -17.91 37.47
N ALA A 141 -85.21 -18.49 36.39
CA ALA A 141 -84.45 -18.74 35.17
C ALA A 141 -83.91 -17.44 34.53
N CYS A 142 -84.71 -16.37 34.53
CA CYS A 142 -84.26 -15.05 34.06
C CYS A 142 -83.12 -14.49 34.91
N GLU A 143 -83.16 -14.63 36.24
CA GLU A 143 -82.08 -14.21 37.13
C GLU A 143 -80.80 -15.01 36.91
N GLU A 144 -80.90 -16.33 36.69
CA GLU A 144 -79.77 -17.21 36.38
C GLU A 144 -79.12 -16.83 35.04
N ILE A 145 -79.93 -16.63 33.99
CA ILE A 145 -79.45 -16.16 32.67
C ILE A 145 -78.77 -14.78 32.82
N GLN A 146 -79.36 -13.87 33.60
CA GLN A 146 -78.78 -12.54 33.78
C GLN A 146 -77.42 -12.58 34.51
N LYS A 147 -77.25 -13.49 35.49
CA LYS A 147 -75.95 -13.72 36.14
C LYS A 147 -74.93 -14.28 35.14
N GLU A 148 -75.32 -15.22 34.31
CA GLU A 148 -74.44 -15.82 33.30
C GLU A 148 -73.99 -14.78 32.25
N ILE A 149 -74.92 -13.95 31.75
CA ILE A 149 -74.61 -12.85 30.83
C ILE A 149 -73.60 -11.90 31.45
N LYS A 150 -73.82 -11.45 32.70
CA LYS A 150 -72.87 -10.57 33.39
C LYS A 150 -71.48 -11.19 33.53
N SER A 151 -71.40 -12.47 33.91
CA SER A 151 -70.12 -13.17 34.02
C SER A 151 -69.40 -13.28 32.67
N LYS A 152 -70.13 -13.55 31.59
CA LYS A 152 -69.58 -13.61 30.23
C LYS A 152 -69.11 -12.24 29.75
N ASP A 153 -69.91 -11.19 29.99
CA ASP A 153 -69.55 -9.80 29.66
C ASP A 153 -68.29 -9.35 30.40
N ASP A 154 -68.17 -9.65 31.71
CA ASP A 154 -66.97 -9.32 32.48
C ASP A 154 -65.72 -10.06 31.97
N THR A 155 -65.89 -11.32 31.54
CA THR A 155 -64.80 -12.12 30.95
C THR A 155 -64.38 -11.51 29.61
N LEU A 156 -65.34 -11.18 28.74
CA LEU A 156 -65.08 -10.54 27.45
C LEU A 156 -64.38 -9.19 27.63
N ARG A 157 -64.81 -8.36 28.59
CA ARG A 157 -64.16 -7.07 28.89
C ARG A 157 -62.70 -7.24 29.30
N LYS A 158 -62.38 -8.26 30.11
CA LYS A 158 -60.99 -8.58 30.47
C LYS A 158 -60.17 -8.99 29.25
N THR A 159 -60.67 -9.94 28.45
CA THR A 159 -59.97 -10.38 27.23
C THR A 159 -59.75 -9.24 26.24
N VAL A 160 -60.74 -8.36 26.06
CA VAL A 160 -60.60 -7.18 25.19
C VAL A 160 -59.51 -6.25 25.72
N SER A 161 -59.46 -6.01 27.03
CA SER A 161 -58.44 -5.15 27.65
C SER A 161 -57.03 -5.74 27.50
N GLU A 162 -56.89 -7.06 27.68
CA GLU A 162 -55.62 -7.77 27.47
C GLU A 162 -55.16 -7.71 26.02
N LEU A 163 -56.07 -7.92 25.06
CA LEU A 163 -55.76 -7.82 23.63
C LEU A 163 -55.39 -6.40 23.23
N GLN A 164 -56.05 -5.38 23.79
CA GLN A 164 -55.70 -3.98 23.56
C GLN A 164 -54.30 -3.65 24.08
N ALA A 165 -53.93 -4.15 25.26
CA ALA A 165 -52.58 -3.98 25.80
C ALA A 165 -51.51 -4.68 24.93
N GLN A 166 -51.76 -5.93 24.53
CA GLN A 166 -50.86 -6.68 23.64
C GLN A 166 -50.70 -6.01 22.27
N LEU A 167 -51.78 -5.45 21.72
CA LEU A 167 -51.71 -4.71 20.46
C LEU A 167 -50.84 -3.46 20.60
N ALA A 168 -51.02 -2.69 21.69
CA ALA A 168 -50.21 -1.50 21.94
C ALA A 168 -48.71 -1.82 22.09
N ASP A 169 -48.37 -2.90 22.81
CA ASP A 169 -46.98 -3.34 22.96
C ASP A 169 -46.39 -3.83 21.63
N THR A 170 -47.17 -4.56 20.84
CA THR A 170 -46.76 -5.02 19.51
C THR A 170 -46.50 -3.85 18.56
N LEU A 171 -47.37 -2.84 18.57
CA LEU A 171 -47.19 -1.63 17.75
C LEU A 171 -45.92 -0.87 18.16
N ARG A 172 -45.63 -0.74 19.46
CA ARG A 172 -44.37 -0.14 19.94
C ARG A 172 -43.15 -0.91 19.48
N GLN A 173 -43.20 -2.25 19.53
CA GLN A 173 -42.12 -3.09 19.05
C GLN A 173 -41.91 -2.92 17.54
N GLN A 174 -42.98 -2.86 16.76
CA GLN A 174 -42.92 -2.60 15.32
C GLN A 174 -42.27 -1.25 15.02
N GLU A 175 -42.68 -0.17 15.70
CA GLU A 175 -42.08 1.16 15.53
C GLU A 175 -40.58 1.16 15.85
N SER A 176 -40.16 0.43 16.89
CA SER A 176 -38.74 0.27 17.24
C SER A 176 -37.97 -0.46 16.14
N LEU A 177 -38.51 -1.57 15.62
CA LEU A 177 -37.87 -2.34 14.55
C LEU A 177 -37.77 -1.53 13.24
N GLU A 178 -38.80 -0.76 12.91
CA GLU A 178 -38.78 0.13 11.75
C GLU A 178 -37.75 1.26 11.89
N LYS A 179 -37.49 1.72 13.11
CA LYS A 179 -36.41 2.66 13.39
C LYS A 179 -35.04 1.99 13.23
N ASP A 180 -34.84 0.83 13.84
CA ASP A 180 -33.57 0.09 13.77
C ASP A 180 -33.22 -0.30 12.32
N MET A 181 -34.23 -0.68 11.52
CA MET A 181 -34.06 -0.92 10.08
C MET A 181 -33.57 0.32 9.33
N ARG A 182 -34.15 1.50 9.61
CA ARG A 182 -33.72 2.76 8.97
C ARG A 182 -32.29 3.12 9.35
N ASP A 183 -31.95 2.98 10.63
CA ASP A 183 -30.59 3.25 11.13
C ASP A 183 -29.57 2.29 10.51
N ALA A 184 -29.90 1.00 10.42
CA ALA A 184 -29.07 0.01 9.74
C ALA A 184 -28.90 0.32 8.24
N GLN A 185 -29.96 0.75 7.56
CA GLN A 185 -29.91 1.13 6.15
C GLN A 185 -29.02 2.36 5.91
N MET A 186 -29.11 3.38 6.77
CA MET A 186 -28.21 4.53 6.71
C MET A 186 -26.75 4.13 6.96
N SER A 187 -26.51 3.28 7.97
CA SER A 187 -25.16 2.78 8.25
C SER A 187 -24.60 1.96 7.08
N TYR A 188 -25.42 1.17 6.41
CA TYR A 188 -25.03 0.39 5.24
C TYR A 188 -24.66 1.29 4.06
N ASN A 189 -25.45 2.33 3.78
CA ASN A 189 -25.14 3.29 2.72
C ASN A 189 -23.83 4.05 3.00
N ASN A 190 -23.63 4.50 4.24
CA ASN A 190 -22.38 5.14 4.64
C ASN A 190 -21.19 4.19 4.45
N LEU A 191 -21.34 2.91 4.83
CA LEU A 191 -20.30 1.91 4.65
C LEU A 191 -19.97 1.71 3.16
N LEU A 192 -20.96 1.59 2.28
CA LEU A 192 -20.75 1.48 0.84
C LEU A 192 -20.02 2.70 0.25
N GLU A 193 -20.36 3.92 0.69
CA GLU A 193 -19.65 5.11 0.26
C GLU A 193 -18.19 5.11 0.73
N THR A 194 -17.92 4.70 1.97
CA THR A 194 -16.54 4.59 2.47
C THR A 194 -15.75 3.51 1.73
N GLU A 195 -16.37 2.36 1.42
CA GLU A 195 -15.74 1.30 0.63
C GLU A 195 -15.38 1.81 -0.77
N LYS A 196 -16.29 2.56 -1.41
CA LYS A 196 -16.04 3.14 -2.74
C LYS A 196 -14.87 4.12 -2.72
N LYS A 197 -14.79 4.98 -1.69
CA LYS A 197 -13.65 5.91 -1.52
C LYS A 197 -12.35 5.16 -1.32
N LEU A 198 -12.33 4.16 -0.43
CA LEU A 198 -11.13 3.34 -0.19
C LEU A 198 -10.66 2.58 -1.43
N LYS A 199 -11.59 2.08 -2.27
CA LYS A 199 -11.22 1.45 -3.55
C LYS A 199 -10.54 2.45 -4.50
N ALA A 200 -11.08 3.67 -4.61
CA ALA A 200 -10.48 4.71 -5.43
C ALA A 200 -9.09 5.12 -4.91
N ASP A 201 -8.93 5.26 -3.59
CA ASP A 201 -7.64 5.57 -2.97
C ASP A 201 -6.60 4.47 -3.21
N LEU A 202 -7.02 3.21 -3.13
CA LEU A 202 -6.15 2.05 -3.39
C LEU A 202 -5.69 2.02 -4.86
N GLU A 203 -6.59 2.30 -5.80
CA GLU A 203 -6.25 2.38 -7.22
C GLU A 203 -5.27 3.53 -7.51
N MET A 204 -5.51 4.72 -6.94
CA MET A 204 -4.57 5.85 -7.05
C MET A 204 -3.20 5.51 -6.46
N ALA A 205 -3.16 4.88 -5.28
CA ALA A 205 -1.92 4.45 -4.65
C ALA A 205 -1.16 3.41 -5.50
N SER A 206 -1.88 2.46 -6.10
CA SER A 206 -1.31 1.45 -7.00
C SER A 206 -0.69 2.10 -8.25
N ASN A 207 -1.41 3.04 -8.88
CA ASN A 207 -0.90 3.76 -10.06
C ASN A 207 0.33 4.61 -9.72
N THR A 208 0.31 5.27 -8.56
CA THR A 208 1.45 6.06 -8.08
C THR A 208 2.67 5.17 -7.79
N TYR A 209 2.45 4.01 -7.17
CA TYR A 209 3.51 3.05 -6.91
C TYR A 209 4.15 2.55 -8.21
N GLN A 210 3.34 2.22 -9.21
CA GLN A 210 3.83 1.78 -10.51
C GLN A 210 4.65 2.87 -11.21
N ALA A 211 4.19 4.13 -11.18
CA ALA A 211 4.95 5.25 -11.75
C ALA A 211 6.32 5.43 -11.07
N ILE A 212 6.37 5.35 -9.74
CA ILE A 212 7.62 5.42 -8.97
C ILE A 212 8.54 4.23 -9.32
N GLU A 213 7.98 3.03 -9.48
CA GLU A 213 8.76 1.86 -9.86
C GLU A 213 9.38 2.01 -11.25
N GLU A 214 8.65 2.58 -12.21
CA GLU A 214 9.16 2.93 -13.54
C GLU A 214 10.29 3.98 -13.45
N GLU A 215 10.13 5.03 -12.65
CA GLU A 215 11.18 6.03 -12.40
C GLU A 215 12.45 5.40 -11.79
N ILE A 216 12.29 4.50 -10.81
CA ILE A 216 13.42 3.77 -10.21
C ILE A 216 14.15 2.95 -11.26
N GLN A 217 13.45 2.30 -12.19
CA GLN A 217 14.10 1.54 -13.26
C GLN A 217 14.89 2.45 -14.22
N VAL A 218 14.34 3.61 -14.57
CA VAL A 218 15.04 4.63 -15.38
C VAL A 218 16.32 5.07 -14.68
N ILE A 219 16.24 5.45 -13.39
CA ILE A 219 17.40 5.88 -12.61
C ILE A 219 18.45 4.76 -12.51
N LYS A 220 18.03 3.51 -12.29
CA LYS A 220 18.96 2.36 -12.27
C LYS A 220 19.70 2.20 -13.60
N GLN A 221 19.01 2.35 -14.73
CA GLN A 221 19.65 2.31 -16.05
C GLN A 221 20.64 3.46 -16.24
N GLU A 222 20.29 4.68 -15.82
CA GLU A 222 21.20 5.83 -15.87
C GLU A 222 22.46 5.60 -15.04
N ILE A 223 22.33 5.05 -13.82
CA ILE A 223 23.48 4.70 -12.98
C ILE A 223 24.39 3.70 -13.69
N LEU A 224 23.85 2.65 -14.31
CA LEU A 224 24.65 1.67 -15.06
C LEU A 224 25.40 2.31 -16.23
N VAL A 225 24.74 3.21 -16.98
CA VAL A 225 25.37 3.96 -18.07
C VAL A 225 26.51 4.83 -17.54
N LYS A 226 26.30 5.55 -16.43
CA LYS A 226 27.32 6.40 -15.80
C LYS A 226 28.50 5.60 -15.28
N GLN A 227 28.26 4.45 -14.66
CA GLN A 227 29.32 3.52 -14.23
C GLN A 227 30.16 3.05 -15.43
N GLY A 228 29.52 2.71 -16.55
CA GLY A 228 30.23 2.38 -17.79
C GLY A 228 31.06 3.54 -18.35
N GLN A 229 30.57 4.77 -18.27
CA GLN A 229 31.33 5.97 -18.67
C GLN A 229 32.55 6.19 -17.77
N ILE A 230 32.40 6.05 -16.45
CA ILE A 230 33.49 6.17 -15.48
C ILE A 230 34.57 5.12 -15.75
N ALA A 231 34.18 3.86 -15.99
CA ALA A 231 35.13 2.79 -16.30
C ALA A 231 35.99 3.13 -17.54
N ARG A 232 35.37 3.65 -18.60
CA ARG A 232 36.08 4.08 -19.82
C ARG A 232 37.02 5.27 -19.57
N LEU A 233 36.61 6.23 -18.74
CA LEU A 233 37.46 7.36 -18.36
C LEU A 233 38.67 6.91 -17.55
N ASN A 234 38.47 5.99 -16.59
CA ASN A 234 39.55 5.43 -15.80
C ASN A 234 40.56 4.67 -16.69
N GLU A 235 40.07 3.88 -17.66
CA GLU A 235 40.95 3.19 -18.61
C GLU A 235 41.76 4.19 -19.47
N ARG A 236 41.12 5.26 -19.95
CA ARG A 236 41.82 6.33 -20.70
C ARG A 236 42.87 7.03 -19.85
N LEU A 237 42.55 7.34 -18.60
CA LEU A 237 43.48 7.99 -17.66
C LEU A 237 44.69 7.10 -17.40
N LEU A 238 44.47 5.80 -17.19
CA LEU A 238 45.56 4.84 -16.96
C LEU A 238 46.49 4.75 -18.18
N LYS A 239 45.94 4.63 -19.39
CA LYS A 239 46.72 4.65 -20.65
C LYS A 239 47.48 5.97 -20.85
N GLN A 240 46.86 7.10 -20.48
CA GLN A 240 47.54 8.39 -20.55
C GLN A 240 48.71 8.46 -19.56
N GLY A 241 48.54 7.97 -18.33
CA GLY A 241 49.61 7.89 -17.34
C GLY A 241 50.78 7.01 -17.79
N GLU A 242 50.49 5.87 -18.42
CA GLU A 242 51.51 5.00 -19.03
C GLU A 242 52.28 5.72 -20.15
N ASN A 243 51.57 6.43 -21.03
CA ASN A 243 52.17 7.23 -22.10
C ASN A 243 53.05 8.36 -21.53
N GLU A 244 52.55 9.11 -20.55
CA GLU A 244 53.30 10.20 -19.90
C GLU A 244 54.58 9.67 -19.23
N ALA A 245 54.51 8.53 -18.52
CA ALA A 245 55.67 7.88 -17.94
C ALA A 245 56.68 7.43 -19.02
N MET A 246 56.20 6.87 -20.13
CA MET A 246 57.05 6.48 -21.26
C MET A 246 57.75 7.69 -21.90
N LEU A 247 57.02 8.78 -22.14
CA LEU A 247 57.59 10.01 -22.69
C LEU A 247 58.61 10.63 -21.73
N SER A 248 58.30 10.66 -20.43
CA SER A 248 59.22 11.18 -19.40
C SER A 248 60.53 10.38 -19.38
N ASN A 249 60.45 9.05 -19.46
CA ASN A 249 61.65 8.21 -19.52
C ASN A 249 62.49 8.47 -20.77
N LYS A 250 61.86 8.58 -21.96
CA LYS A 250 62.56 8.93 -23.20
C LYS A 250 63.20 10.31 -23.13
N LEU A 251 62.50 11.30 -22.59
CA LEU A 251 63.04 12.65 -22.42
C LEU A 251 64.27 12.65 -21.52
N MET A 252 64.26 11.86 -20.44
CA MET A 252 65.41 11.72 -19.55
C MET A 252 66.59 11.01 -20.23
N GLN A 253 66.32 9.98 -21.05
CA GLN A 253 67.34 9.34 -21.88
C GLN A 253 67.99 10.33 -22.85
N TYR A 254 67.19 11.08 -23.62
CA TYR A 254 67.72 12.08 -24.54
C TYR A 254 68.47 13.21 -23.85
N LYS A 255 68.02 13.62 -22.66
CA LYS A 255 68.75 14.60 -21.85
C LYS A 255 70.12 14.06 -21.44
N ASN A 256 70.20 12.81 -20.97
CA ASN A 256 71.47 12.19 -20.62
C ASN A 256 72.38 12.03 -21.85
N GLU A 257 71.84 11.58 -22.99
CA GLU A 257 72.58 11.47 -24.25
C GLU A 257 73.12 12.83 -24.72
N LEU A 258 72.32 13.90 -24.58
CA LEU A 258 72.74 15.26 -24.89
C LEU A 258 73.86 15.74 -23.96
N GLU A 259 73.69 15.56 -22.64
CA GLU A 259 74.71 15.91 -21.64
C GLU A 259 76.02 15.13 -21.90
N GLU A 260 75.93 13.85 -22.27
CA GLU A 260 77.08 13.05 -22.68
C GLU A 260 77.73 13.61 -23.95
N ALA A 261 76.97 13.91 -24.99
CA ALA A 261 77.48 14.48 -26.24
C ALA A 261 78.17 15.84 -26.01
N GLU A 262 77.54 16.75 -25.25
CA GLU A 262 78.09 18.05 -24.86
C GLU A 262 79.36 17.91 -24.00
N SER A 263 79.49 16.82 -23.24
CA SER A 263 80.68 16.54 -22.45
C SER A 263 81.90 16.15 -23.29
N TYR A 264 81.69 15.52 -24.46
CA TYR A 264 82.76 14.96 -25.29
C TYR A 264 83.10 15.77 -26.53
N TYR A 265 82.12 16.45 -27.14
CA TYR A 265 82.35 17.30 -28.32
C TYR A 265 82.40 18.77 -27.91
N GLN A 266 83.57 19.40 -28.05
CA GLN A 266 83.72 20.84 -27.83
C GLN A 266 84.62 21.45 -28.89
N LYS A 267 84.10 22.47 -29.58
CA LYS A 267 84.83 23.21 -30.61
C LYS A 267 85.14 24.61 -30.09
N HIS A 268 86.42 24.99 -30.14
CA HIS A 268 86.92 26.24 -29.61
C HIS A 268 87.69 27.00 -30.67
N ASP A 269 87.26 28.21 -30.97
CA ASP A 269 88.00 29.13 -31.83
C ASP A 269 89.18 29.73 -31.04
N VAL A 270 90.39 29.56 -31.57
CA VAL A 270 91.63 30.00 -30.94
C VAL A 270 92.54 30.70 -31.95
N THR A 271 93.57 31.37 -31.45
CA THR A 271 94.65 31.90 -32.29
C THR A 271 95.95 31.22 -31.91
N LYS A 272 96.55 30.46 -32.82
CA LYS A 272 97.87 29.86 -32.61
C LYS A 272 98.92 30.96 -32.62
N ILE A 273 99.73 31.00 -31.57
CA ILE A 273 100.84 31.94 -31.44
C ILE A 273 102.07 31.30 -32.08
N ASN A 274 102.65 31.98 -33.07
CA ASN A 274 103.92 31.58 -33.67
C ASN A 274 104.89 32.77 -33.59
N HIS A 275 106.19 32.48 -33.66
CA HIS A 275 107.22 33.53 -33.62
C HIS A 275 107.14 34.57 -34.75
N LEU A 276 106.55 34.21 -35.89
CA LEU A 276 106.46 35.08 -37.07
C LEU A 276 105.08 35.73 -37.24
N ILE A 277 104.03 34.90 -37.35
CA ILE A 277 102.66 35.36 -37.61
C ILE A 277 101.68 34.47 -36.84
N ASN A 278 100.84 35.09 -36.02
CA ASN A 278 99.74 34.43 -35.33
C ASN A 278 98.65 34.05 -36.33
N ARG A 279 98.10 32.84 -36.21
CA ARG A 279 97.10 32.33 -37.16
C ARG A 279 95.81 31.95 -36.44
N PRO A 280 94.62 32.25 -37.01
CA PRO A 280 93.37 31.68 -36.52
C PRO A 280 93.42 30.16 -36.69
N ALA A 281 92.96 29.46 -35.67
CA ALA A 281 92.88 28.01 -35.63
C ALA A 281 91.64 27.57 -34.86
N THR A 282 91.22 26.33 -35.06
CA THR A 282 90.13 25.74 -34.28
C THR A 282 90.66 24.53 -33.54
N ILE A 283 90.35 24.42 -32.26
CA ILE A 283 90.61 23.21 -31.47
C ILE A 283 89.27 22.50 -31.25
N GLU A 284 89.15 21.29 -31.78
CA GLU A 284 88.01 20.41 -31.60
C GLU A 284 88.41 19.23 -30.71
N LEU A 285 87.80 19.16 -29.54
CA LEU A 285 87.90 18.03 -28.62
C LEU A 285 86.77 17.07 -28.94
N LYS A 286 87.08 15.82 -29.26
CA LYS A 286 86.08 14.80 -29.58
C LYS A 286 86.57 13.39 -29.28
N ARG A 287 85.70 12.39 -29.49
CA ARG A 287 86.11 10.98 -29.61
C ARG A 287 86.28 10.60 -31.07
N ASN A 288 87.29 9.80 -31.37
CA ASN A 288 87.45 9.19 -32.68
C ASN A 288 86.49 7.99 -32.85
N HIS A 289 86.52 7.35 -34.02
CA HIS A 289 85.68 6.19 -34.34
C HIS A 289 85.98 4.94 -33.47
N THR A 290 87.14 4.90 -32.78
CA THR A 290 87.48 3.83 -31.83
C THR A 290 87.05 4.14 -30.39
N GLY A 291 86.44 5.31 -30.15
CA GLY A 291 85.97 5.75 -28.83
C GLY A 291 87.05 6.43 -27.97
N GLU A 292 88.27 6.61 -28.49
CA GLU A 292 89.36 7.30 -27.79
C GLU A 292 89.25 8.81 -27.93
N TYR A 293 89.66 9.54 -26.89
CA TYR A 293 89.69 11.00 -26.90
C TYR A 293 90.80 11.52 -27.81
N ILE A 294 90.47 12.47 -28.68
CA ILE A 294 91.40 13.13 -29.59
C ILE A 294 91.25 14.64 -29.51
N ILE A 295 92.33 15.34 -29.86
CA ILE A 295 92.36 16.77 -30.12
C ILE A 295 92.63 16.97 -31.60
N GLU A 296 91.71 17.65 -32.27
CA GLU A 296 91.87 18.05 -33.65
C GLU A 296 92.16 19.56 -33.70
N ILE A 297 93.26 19.93 -34.35
CA ILE A 297 93.68 21.32 -34.51
C ILE A 297 93.63 21.65 -36.00
N GLU A 298 92.70 22.53 -36.36
CA GLU A 298 92.49 22.97 -37.74
C GLU A 298 93.09 24.37 -37.94
N GLU A 299 94.08 24.47 -38.82
CA GLU A 299 94.77 25.70 -39.20
C GLU A 299 94.58 25.94 -40.71
N HIS A 300 93.68 26.85 -41.08
CA HIS A 300 93.30 27.08 -42.49
C HIS A 300 92.83 25.78 -43.18
N SER A 301 93.61 25.25 -44.15
CA SER A 301 93.31 24.00 -44.87
C SER A 301 93.99 22.77 -44.26
N ASN A 302 94.86 22.96 -43.24
CA ASN A 302 95.59 21.88 -42.61
C ASN A 302 94.87 21.43 -41.35
N LYS A 303 94.72 20.12 -41.19
CA LYS A 303 94.05 19.51 -40.06
C LYS A 303 94.98 18.50 -39.41
N TYR A 304 95.32 18.76 -38.15
CA TYR A 304 96.20 17.92 -37.35
C TYR A 304 95.35 17.20 -36.30
N VAL A 305 95.45 15.87 -36.25
CA VAL A 305 94.73 15.05 -35.28
C VAL A 305 95.75 14.44 -34.34
N TYR A 306 95.59 14.70 -33.05
CA TYR A 306 96.43 14.20 -31.98
C TYR A 306 95.60 13.34 -31.05
N ASP A 307 96.04 12.12 -30.76
CA ASP A 307 95.46 11.33 -29.69
C ASP A 307 95.71 12.02 -28.36
N ILE A 308 94.74 12.01 -27.43
CA ILE A 308 94.94 12.66 -26.12
C ILE A 308 96.15 12.08 -25.38
N LYS A 309 96.46 10.80 -25.61
CA LYS A 309 97.61 10.08 -25.04
C LYS A 309 98.95 10.64 -25.51
N SER A 310 99.00 11.39 -26.62
CA SER A 310 100.21 12.04 -27.14
C SER A 310 100.54 13.36 -26.46
N ILE A 311 99.65 13.86 -25.59
CA ILE A 311 99.81 15.11 -24.85
C ILE A 311 100.36 14.80 -23.47
N GLU A 312 101.51 15.37 -23.14
CA GLU A 312 102.17 15.21 -21.85
C GLU A 312 101.52 16.11 -20.79
N SER A 313 101.29 17.38 -21.12
CA SER A 313 100.68 18.34 -20.20
C SER A 313 100.08 19.53 -20.92
N VAL A 314 99.11 20.18 -20.26
CA VAL A 314 98.51 21.45 -20.70
C VAL A 314 98.52 22.43 -19.54
N PHE A 315 98.85 23.68 -19.79
CA PHE A 315 98.89 24.71 -18.75
C PHE A 315 98.62 26.10 -19.30
N VAL A 316 98.05 26.97 -18.46
CA VAL A 316 97.79 28.37 -18.80
C VAL A 316 99.09 29.16 -18.68
N HIS A 317 99.28 30.16 -19.54
CA HIS A 317 100.47 31.02 -19.53
C HIS A 317 100.52 31.83 -18.22
N PRO A 318 101.64 31.82 -17.47
CA PRO A 318 101.71 32.44 -16.14
C PRO A 318 101.43 33.95 -16.14
N ASN A 319 101.81 34.66 -17.21
CA ASN A 319 101.61 36.10 -17.36
C ASN A 319 100.43 36.49 -18.26
N SER A 320 99.59 35.55 -18.71
CA SER A 320 98.46 35.85 -19.60
C SER A 320 97.33 34.84 -19.46
N GLU A 321 96.22 35.26 -18.86
CA GLU A 321 95.00 34.46 -18.68
C GLU A 321 94.35 34.03 -20.00
N ARG A 322 94.68 34.70 -21.11
CA ARG A 322 94.17 34.39 -22.45
C ARG A 322 95.03 33.42 -23.23
N ARG A 323 96.15 32.94 -22.69
CA ARG A 323 97.10 32.09 -23.42
C ARG A 323 97.28 30.77 -22.70
N PHE A 324 97.44 29.70 -23.45
CA PHE A 324 97.73 28.38 -22.91
C PHE A 324 98.65 27.59 -23.83
N TYR A 325 99.28 26.58 -23.25
CA TYR A 325 100.25 25.72 -23.89
C TYR A 325 99.77 24.28 -23.89
N ILE A 326 99.97 23.59 -25.01
CA ILE A 326 99.86 22.13 -25.11
C ILE A 326 101.27 21.59 -25.34
N LYS A 327 101.77 20.80 -24.40
CA LYS A 327 103.06 20.10 -24.50
C LYS A 327 102.81 18.64 -24.89
N PHE A 328 103.38 18.23 -26.01
CA PHE A 328 103.32 16.87 -26.52
C PHE A 328 104.51 16.03 -26.03
N ILE A 329 104.37 14.70 -26.04
CA ILE A 329 105.39 13.75 -25.55
C ILE A 329 106.70 13.83 -26.35
N ASP A 330 106.64 14.24 -27.62
CA ASP A 330 107.79 14.50 -28.49
C ASP A 330 108.53 15.82 -28.15
N ASN A 331 108.21 16.44 -27.01
CA ASN A 331 108.67 17.75 -26.56
C ASN A 331 108.27 18.92 -27.50
N ASN A 332 107.32 18.70 -28.42
CA ASN A 332 106.72 19.80 -29.16
C ASN A 332 105.81 20.63 -28.24
N LEU A 333 105.89 21.95 -28.34
CA LEU A 333 105.10 22.88 -27.54
C LEU A 333 104.32 23.80 -28.48
N MET A 334 103.00 23.77 -28.36
CA MET A 334 102.12 24.68 -29.11
C MET A 334 101.48 25.70 -28.17
N GLU A 335 101.56 26.97 -28.55
CA GLU A 335 100.95 28.09 -27.82
C GLU A 335 99.69 28.57 -28.54
N PHE A 336 98.62 28.77 -27.78
CA PHE A 336 97.34 29.26 -28.28
C PHE A 336 96.82 30.41 -27.42
N GLN A 337 96.06 31.32 -28.04
CA GLN A 337 95.36 32.42 -27.41
C GLN A 337 93.85 32.27 -27.61
N SER A 338 93.07 32.41 -26.52
CA SER A 338 91.61 32.40 -26.53
C SER A 338 91.06 33.16 -25.32
N ASN A 339 89.84 33.69 -25.43
CA ASN A 339 89.14 34.28 -24.29
C ASN A 339 88.74 33.24 -23.24
N SER A 340 88.69 31.96 -23.62
CA SER A 340 88.34 30.83 -22.74
C SER A 340 89.54 29.91 -22.47
N ALA A 341 90.77 30.43 -22.48
CA ALA A 341 92.00 29.64 -22.39
C ALA A 341 92.05 28.71 -21.15
N GLU A 342 91.64 29.19 -19.98
CA GLU A 342 91.57 28.37 -18.77
C GLU A 342 90.55 27.24 -18.88
N GLN A 343 89.38 27.50 -19.46
CA GLN A 343 88.33 26.51 -19.68
C GLN A 343 88.80 25.42 -20.67
N ILE A 344 89.43 25.82 -21.77
CA ILE A 344 90.00 24.92 -22.79
C ILE A 344 91.10 24.06 -22.15
N ALA A 345 92.05 24.69 -21.46
CA ALA A 345 93.15 23.98 -20.79
C ALA A 345 92.64 22.99 -19.75
N SER A 346 91.65 23.38 -18.94
CA SER A 346 91.03 22.52 -17.93
C SER A 346 90.27 21.35 -18.57
N LYS A 347 89.61 21.56 -19.71
CA LYS A 347 88.92 20.50 -20.45
C LYS A 347 89.89 19.49 -21.05
N ILE A 348 90.99 19.95 -21.62
CA ILE A 348 92.05 19.06 -22.13
C ILE A 348 92.67 18.25 -20.97
N LYS A 349 92.95 18.89 -19.83
CA LYS A 349 93.39 18.20 -18.60
C LYS A 349 92.39 17.13 -18.17
N ASN A 350 91.09 17.43 -18.17
CA ASN A 350 90.07 16.46 -17.81
C ASN A 350 90.04 15.27 -18.77
N PHE A 351 90.27 15.48 -20.07
CA PHE A 351 90.38 14.40 -21.05
C PHE A 351 91.63 13.55 -20.80
N LEU A 352 92.76 14.17 -20.47
CA LEU A 352 93.99 13.48 -20.05
C LEU A 352 93.76 12.62 -18.80
N THR A 353 93.11 13.16 -17.76
CA THR A 353 92.80 12.42 -16.54
C THR A 353 91.85 11.24 -16.83
N ARG A 354 90.80 11.46 -17.63
CA ARG A 354 89.84 10.40 -17.99
C ARG A 354 90.51 9.28 -18.81
N ALA A 355 91.36 9.64 -19.76
CA ALA A 355 92.10 8.68 -20.58
C ALA A 355 93.11 7.87 -19.76
N ASN A 356 93.75 8.48 -18.76
CA ASN A 356 94.68 7.80 -17.85
C ASN A 356 93.97 6.99 -16.76
N SER A 357 92.71 7.32 -16.43
CA SER A 357 91.87 6.56 -15.49
C SER A 357 91.17 5.35 -16.11
N ALA A 358 91.11 5.27 -17.44
CA ALA A 358 90.64 4.11 -18.18
C ALA A 358 91.76 3.06 -18.32
N GLY A 359 92.19 2.48 -17.19
CA GLY A 359 92.94 1.22 -17.17
C GLY A 359 92.07 0.04 -17.63
N PRO A 360 92.64 -1.15 -17.87
CA PRO A 360 91.92 -2.27 -18.47
C PRO A 360 90.68 -2.59 -17.65
N ARG A 361 89.50 -2.60 -18.30
CA ARG A 361 88.32 -3.21 -17.71
C ARG A 361 88.60 -4.70 -17.66
N ASP A 362 88.86 -5.22 -16.47
CA ASP A 362 88.76 -6.65 -16.19
C ASP A 362 87.37 -7.11 -16.64
N GLU A 363 87.35 -7.99 -17.64
CA GLU A 363 86.19 -8.80 -17.95
C GLU A 363 85.93 -9.72 -16.76
N SER A 364 84.77 -9.57 -16.12
CA SER A 364 84.19 -10.55 -15.20
C SER A 364 82.68 -10.50 -15.31
#